data_AF-A0A7V9KBQ7-F1
#
_entry.id   AF-A0A7V9KBQ7-F1
#
_cell.length_a   1.000
_cell.length_b   1.000
_cell.length_c   1.000
_cell.angle_alpha   90.00
_cell.angle_beta   90.00
_cell.angle_gamma   90.00
#
_symmetry.space_group_name_H-M   'P 1'
#
loop_
_entity.id
_entity.type
_entity.pdbx_description
1 polymer ?
#
loop_
_entity_poly.entity_id
_entity_poly.type
_entity_poly.pdbx_seq_one_letter_code
_entity_poly.pdbx_strand_id
1 'polypeptide(L)'
;MLAPLDLSLVDLVLCAAAAVGGAVVQGTIGFGYALVVVPTLLLVAPTAIPTAPLVVALPMVVALAVTDREHLDRAGFARLTAGRIPGTAVGAWILTMVGARVVG
;
A
#
# COMPACT_ATOMS: atom_id res chain seq x y z
N MET A 1 -16.35 -9.08 -9.18
CA MET A 1 -15.73 -9.97 -10.18
C MET A 1 -14.24 -9.73 -10.10
N LEU A 2 -13.47 -10.60 -9.44
CA LEU A 2 -12.03 -10.63 -9.63
C LEU A 2 -11.84 -11.18 -11.04
N ALA A 3 -11.46 -10.33 -12.00
CA ALA A 3 -10.94 -10.84 -13.26
C ALA A 3 -9.83 -11.84 -12.92
N PRO A 4 -9.77 -13.02 -13.55
CA PRO A 4 -8.65 -13.92 -13.33
C PRO A 4 -7.38 -13.12 -13.64
N LEU A 5 -6.55 -12.94 -12.62
CA LEU A 5 -5.22 -12.42 -12.79
C LEU A 5 -4.47 -13.53 -13.55
N ASP A 6 -4.36 -13.39 -14.87
CA ASP A 6 -3.58 -14.26 -15.75
C ASP A 6 -2.08 -14.05 -15.48
N LEU A 7 -1.66 -14.28 -14.24
CA LEU A 7 -0.29 -14.11 -13.77
C LEU A 7 0.51 -15.35 -14.09
N SER A 8 1.67 -15.15 -14.72
CA SER A 8 2.68 -16.18 -14.84
C SER A 8 3.19 -16.60 -13.45
N LEU A 9 3.77 -17.80 -13.35
CA LEU A 9 4.51 -18.22 -12.17
C LEU A 9 5.59 -17.20 -11.78
N VAL A 10 6.25 -16.60 -12.78
CA VAL A 10 7.27 -15.57 -12.57
C VAL A 10 6.66 -14.34 -11.91
N ASP A 11 5.49 -13.87 -12.39
CA ASP A 11 4.80 -12.71 -11.84
C ASP A 11 4.35 -12.94 -10.39
N LEU A 12 3.89 -14.17 -10.11
CA LEU A 12 3.52 -14.57 -8.76
C LEU A 12 4.73 -14.56 -7.81
N VAL A 13 5.87 -15.10 -8.26
CA VAL A 13 7.12 -15.09 -7.49
C VAL A 13 7.60 -13.66 -7.24
N LEU A 14 7.52 -12.78 -8.24
CA LEU A 14 7.87 -11.37 -8.09
C LEU A 14 6.96 -10.66 -7.10
N CYS A 15 5.63 -10.86 -7.19
CA CYS A 15 4.67 -10.31 -6.25
C CYS A 15 4.93 -10.79 -4.81
N ALA A 16 5.18 -12.10 -4.64
CA ALA A 16 5.46 -12.68 -3.34
C ALA A 16 6.77 -12.14 -2.76
N ALA A 17 7.83 -12.07 -3.55
CA ALA A 17 9.12 -11.52 -3.13
C ALA A 17 9.00 -10.05 -2.73
N ALA A 18 8.27 -9.25 -3.51
CA ALA A 18 8.00 -7.85 -3.19
C ALA A 18 7.14 -7.69 -1.93
N ALA A 19 6.13 -8.53 -1.74
CA ALA A 19 5.28 -8.51 -0.55
C ALA A 19 6.09 -8.88 0.70
N VAL A 20 6.93 -9.91 0.64
CA VAL A 20 7.82 -10.30 1.74
C VAL A 20 8.83 -9.20 2.03
N GLY A 21 9.52 -8.68 1.00
CA GLY A 21 10.48 -7.58 1.15
C GLY A 21 9.83 -6.33 1.74
N GLY A 22 8.66 -5.93 1.22
CA GLY A 22 7.87 -4.83 1.74
C GLY A 22 7.40 -5.05 3.18
N ALA A 23 7.06 -6.29 3.53
CA ALA A 23 6.65 -6.65 4.89
C ALA A 23 7.82 -6.57 5.87
N VAL A 24 9.02 -7.01 5.47
CA VAL A 24 10.25 -6.86 6.26
C VAL A 24 10.58 -5.39 6.48
N VAL A 25 10.54 -4.57 5.43
CA VAL A 25 10.75 -3.11 5.51
C VAL A 25 9.74 -2.47 6.46
N GLN A 26 8.46 -2.80 6.32
CA GLN A 26 7.42 -2.23 7.18
C GLN A 26 7.52 -2.73 8.63
N GLY A 27 7.85 -4.00 8.86
CA GLY A 27 8.00 -4.53 10.22
C GLY A 27 9.21 -3.96 10.96
N THR A 28 10.26 -3.56 10.23
CA THR A 28 11.49 -3.01 10.83
C THR A 28 11.45 -1.50 11.02
N ILE A 29 10.91 -0.76 10.06
CA ILE A 29 10.90 0.72 10.06
C ILE A 29 9.56 1.27 10.58
N GLY A 30 8.49 0.51 10.41
CA GLY A 30 7.12 0.89 10.75
C GLY A 30 6.30 1.49 9.60
N PHE A 31 6.91 1.64 8.42
CA PHE A 31 6.24 2.00 7.17
C PHE A 31 7.04 1.48 5.97
N GLY A 32 6.48 1.56 4.76
CA GLY A 32 7.25 1.35 3.53
C GLY A 32 6.85 0.13 2.69
N TYR A 33 5.88 -0.68 3.14
CA TYR A 33 5.35 -1.80 2.33
C TYR A 33 4.96 -1.36 0.91
N ALA A 34 4.20 -0.28 0.80
CA ALA A 34 3.75 0.25 -0.48
C ALA A 34 4.92 0.73 -1.37
N LEU A 35 6.04 1.20 -0.79
CA LEU A 35 7.21 1.65 -1.56
C LEU A 35 7.88 0.50 -2.32
N VAL A 36 7.77 -0.73 -1.80
CA VAL A 36 8.32 -1.94 -2.44
C VAL A 36 7.28 -2.59 -3.36
N VAL A 37 6.03 -2.69 -2.90
CA VAL A 37 5.00 -3.47 -3.59
C VAL A 37 4.37 -2.74 -4.76
N VAL A 38 4.14 -1.42 -4.66
CA VAL A 38 3.49 -0.65 -5.73
C VAL A 38 4.29 -0.66 -7.04
N PRO A 39 5.62 -0.42 -7.05
CA PRO A 39 6.41 -0.50 -8.29
C PRO A 39 6.35 -1.88 -8.93
N THR A 40 6.38 -2.94 -8.12
CA THR A 40 6.29 -4.32 -8.62
C THR A 40 4.93 -4.57 -9.26
N LEU A 41 3.83 -4.22 -8.57
CA LEU A 41 2.48 -4.37 -9.10
C LEU A 41 2.22 -3.51 -10.34
N LEU A 42 2.85 -2.34 -10.48
CA LEU A 42 2.74 -1.55 -11.71
C LEU A 42 3.27 -2.30 -12.93
N LEU A 43 4.27 -3.17 -12.76
CA LEU A 43 4.87 -3.94 -13.84
C LEU A 43 4.06 -5.18 -14.21
N VAL A 44 3.47 -5.87 -13.23
CA VAL A 44 2.87 -7.21 -13.44
C VAL A 44 1.35 -7.25 -13.32
N ALA A 45 0.76 -6.36 -12.52
CA ALA A 45 -0.69 -6.35 -12.24
C ALA A 45 -1.18 -4.92 -11.93
N PRO A 46 -1.09 -3.97 -12.88
CA PRO A 46 -1.46 -2.58 -12.63
C PRO A 46 -2.94 -2.42 -12.24
N THR A 47 -3.80 -3.34 -12.66
CA THR A 47 -5.23 -3.40 -12.30
C THR A 47 -5.46 -3.69 -10.80
N ALA A 48 -4.47 -4.23 -10.10
CA ALA A 48 -4.54 -4.47 -8.65
C ALA A 48 -4.20 -3.23 -7.81
N ILE A 49 -3.78 -2.13 -8.44
CA ILE A 49 -3.42 -0.87 -7.77
C ILE A 49 -4.64 0.07 -7.77
N PRO A 50 -4.87 0.81 -6.69
CA PRO A 50 -4.11 0.83 -5.42
C PRO A 50 -4.62 -0.16 -4.37
N THR A 51 -5.63 -0.96 -4.70
CA THR A 51 -6.43 -1.73 -3.73
C THR A 51 -5.64 -2.81 -3.02
N ALA A 52 -4.89 -3.65 -3.74
CA ALA A 52 -4.18 -4.78 -3.14
C ALA A 52 -3.13 -4.33 -2.10
N PRO A 53 -2.25 -3.35 -2.37
CA PRO A 53 -1.32 -2.85 -1.36
C PRO A 53 -2.00 -2.29 -0.10
N LEU A 54 -3.11 -1.57 -0.27
CA LEU A 54 -3.84 -0.97 0.85
C LEU A 54 -4.47 -2.04 1.76
N VAL A 55 -5.09 -3.06 1.17
CA VAL A 55 -5.72 -4.16 1.91
C VAL A 55 -4.69 -4.95 2.73
N VAL A 56 -3.49 -5.17 2.20
CA VAL A 56 -2.43 -5.89 2.91
C VAL A 56 -1.71 -5.01 3.93
N ALA A 57 -1.43 -3.75 3.60
CA ALA A 57 -0.70 -2.86 4.49
C ALA A 57 -1.51 -2.47 5.74
N LEU A 58 -2.84 -2.35 5.62
CA LEU A 58 -3.70 -1.93 6.73
C LEU A 58 -3.58 -2.83 7.97
N PRO A 59 -3.78 -4.17 7.90
CA PRO A 59 -3.64 -5.03 9.07
C PRO A 59 -2.22 -5.01 9.63
N MET A 60 -1.19 -4.87 8.79
CA MET A 60 0.19 -4.74 9.25
C MET A 60 0.41 -3.46 10.08
N VAL A 61 -0.09 -2.32 9.60
CA VAL A 61 0.01 -1.04 10.34
C VAL A 61 -0.75 -1.14 11.67
N VAL A 62 -1.94 -1.76 11.68
CA VAL A 62 -2.71 -1.97 12.91
C VAL A 62 -1.96 -2.89 13.87
N ALA A 63 -1.43 -4.01 13.40
CA ALA A 63 -0.67 -4.95 14.22
C ALA A 63 0.55 -4.29 14.86
N LEU A 64 1.30 -3.51 14.09
CA LEU A 64 2.43 -2.75 14.61
C LEU A 64 1.98 -1.70 15.64
N ALA A 65 0.92 -0.95 15.33
CA ALA A 65 0.39 0.07 16.23
C ALA A 65 -0.11 -0.52 17.56
N VAL A 66 -0.64 -1.74 17.55
CA VAL A 66 -1.07 -2.46 18.75
C VAL A 66 0.12 -3.03 19.52
N THR A 67 1.09 -3.61 18.82
CA THR A 67 2.25 -4.26 19.44
C THR A 67 3.15 -3.25 20.15
N ASP A 68 3.47 -2.14 19.48
CA ASP A 68 4.42 -1.15 19.99
C ASP A 68 3.74 0.06 20.67
N ARG A 69 2.45 -0.06 21.01
CA ARG A 69 1.60 1.03 21.51
C ARG A 69 2.13 1.83 22.70
N GLU A 70 3.03 1.26 23.49
CA GLU A 70 3.66 1.89 24.66
C GLU A 70 4.82 2.81 24.26
N HIS A 71 5.49 2.51 23.14
CA HIS A 71 6.62 3.28 22.61
C HIS A 71 6.21 4.25 21.49
N LEU A 72 4.95 4.19 21.03
CA LEU A 72 4.44 5.10 20.01
C LEU A 72 4.28 6.52 20.57
N ASP A 73 4.88 7.49 19.89
CA ASP A 73 4.52 8.90 20.03
C ASP A 73 3.09 9.10 19.52
N ARG A 74 2.13 9.06 20.43
CA ARG A 74 0.69 9.19 20.12
C ARG A 74 0.37 10.54 19.49
N ALA A 75 1.06 11.61 19.88
CA ALA A 75 0.83 12.94 19.33
C ALA A 75 1.36 13.03 17.90
N GLY A 76 2.56 12.51 17.65
CA GLY A 76 3.12 12.36 16.31
C GLY A 76 2.27 11.46 15.40
N PHE A 77 1.86 10.30 15.90
CA PHE A 77 0.98 9.37 15.19
C PHE A 77 -0.38 9.98 14.84
N ALA A 78 -1.00 10.70 15.78
CA ALA A 78 -2.26 11.39 15.55
C ALA A 78 -2.12 12.48 14.49
N ARG A 79 -1.06 13.29 14.52
CA ARG A 79 -0.78 14.31 13.49
C ARG A 79 -0.53 13.69 12.12
N LEU A 80 0.25 12.62 12.06
CA LEU A 80 0.52 11.88 10.82
C LEU A 80 -0.79 11.33 10.23
N THR A 81 -1.60 10.67 11.06
CA THR A 81 -2.87 10.07 10.64
C THR A 81 -3.88 11.13 10.25
N ALA A 82 -3.95 12.24 11.00
CA ALA A 82 -4.80 13.37 10.68
C ALA A 82 -4.40 14.01 9.34
N GLY A 83 -3.11 14.04 8.99
CA GLY A 83 -2.64 14.47 7.67
C GLY A 83 -2.96 13.48 6.54
N ARG A 84 -3.01 12.18 6.84
CA ARG A 84 -3.37 11.15 5.85
C ARG A 84 -4.80 11.30 5.34
N ILE A 85 -5.77 11.66 6.19
CA ILE A 85 -7.17 11.81 5.76
C ILE A 85 -7.35 12.87 4.64
N PRO A 86 -6.99 14.16 4.83
CA PRO A 86 -7.09 15.16 3.78
C PRO A 86 -6.16 14.84 2.61
N GLY A 87 -4.96 14.30 2.87
CA GLY A 87 -4.04 13.87 1.81
C GLY A 87 -4.63 12.78 0.91
N THR A 88 -5.31 11.78 1.48
CA THR A 88 -5.99 10.73 0.71
C THR A 88 -7.21 11.25 -0.04
N ALA A 89 -7.99 12.15 0.57
CA ALA A 89 -9.12 12.80 -0.11
C ALA A 89 -8.65 13.62 -1.32
N VAL A 90 -7.61 14.44 -1.14
CA VAL A 90 -7.00 15.23 -2.22
C VAL A 90 -6.40 14.31 -3.28
N GLY A 91 -5.68 13.26 -2.89
CA GLY A 91 -5.11 12.28 -3.83
C GLY A 91 -6.19 11.56 -4.65
N ALA A 92 -7.26 11.09 -3.99
CA ALA A 92 -8.40 10.48 -4.67
C ALA A 92 -9.09 11.47 -5.62
N TRP A 93 -9.26 12.72 -5.20
CA TRP A 93 -9.82 13.78 -6.06
C TRP A 93 -8.92 14.05 -7.27
N ILE A 94 -7.60 14.12 -7.10
CA ILE A 94 -6.64 14.25 -8.21
C ILE A 94 -6.76 13.06 -9.18
N LEU A 95 -6.91 11.83 -8.67
CA LEU A 95 -7.12 10.67 -9.52
C LEU A 95 -8.40 10.79 -10.36
N THR A 96 -9.48 11.40 -9.85
CA THR A 96 -10.68 11.66 -10.68
C THR A 96 -10.43 12.67 -11.80
N MET A 97 -9.53 13.64 -11.59
CA MET A 97 -9.18 14.65 -12.60
C MET A 97 -8.20 14.12 -13.65
N VAL A 98 -7.23 13.28 -13.24
CA VAL A 98 -6.25 12.65 -14.13
C VAL A 98 -6.86 11.46 -14.89
N GLY A 99 -7.85 10.79 -14.29
CA GLY A 99 -8.55 9.63 -14.85
C GLY A 99 -9.18 9.86 -16.23
N ALA A 100 -9.39 11.11 -16.65
CA ALA A 100 -9.86 11.43 -18.00
C ALA A 100 -8.78 11.35 -19.09
N ARG A 101 -7.48 11.25 -18.77
CA ARG A 101 -6.38 11.30 -19.75
C ARG A 101 -5.42 10.11 -19.77
N VAL A 102 -5.50 9.19 -18.81
CA VAL A 102 -4.56 8.06 -18.69
C VAL A 102 -5.26 6.69 -18.77
N VAL A 103 -6.59 6.65 -18.74
CA VAL A 103 -7.42 5.42 -18.87
C VAL A 103 -8.28 5.46 -20.16
N GLY A 104 -7.97 6.37 -21.08
CA GLY A 104 -8.56 6.44 -22.43
C GLY A 104 -7.56 6.00 -23.49
#